data_AF-A0A1M6CWV3-F1
#
_entry.id   AF-A0A1M6CWV3-F1
#
_cell.length_a   1.000
_cell.length_b   1.000
_cell.length_c   1.000
_cell.angle_alpha   90.00
_cell.angle_beta   90.00
_cell.angle_gamma   90.00
#
_symmetry.space_group_name_H-M   'P 1'
#
loop_
_entity.id
_entity.type
_entity.pdbx_description
1 polymer ?
#
loop_
_entity_poly.entity_id
_entity_poly.type
_entity_poly.pdbx_seq_one_letter_code
_entity_poly.pdbx_strand_id
1 'polypeptide(L)'
;MSKSPSKFFMGIGIMLILLGGFGWGFTYVFDHRPADNLSGYCDIDFQTGVDINGKINTANLTIQDYRYSSANLLAAMTMICDDDTYTMEAAVRQTPPSYSVAFYNDKTTLKNTNKLFVEFPPEAFDSMRRAEVITIQFAYDNGDKVSLPLSEPDMEYWKEHLKDQRK
;
A
#
# COMPACT_ATOMS: atom_id res chain seq x y z
N MET A 1 10.31 40.75 -40.70
CA MET A 1 10.94 39.49 -40.27
C MET A 1 9.83 38.55 -39.77
N SER A 2 9.21 37.80 -40.68
CA SER A 2 8.11 36.89 -40.36
C SER A 2 8.67 35.67 -39.61
N LYS A 3 8.33 35.51 -38.33
CA LYS A 3 8.69 34.28 -37.59
C LYS A 3 7.87 33.15 -38.21
N SER A 4 8.55 32.24 -38.91
CA SER A 4 7.92 31.08 -39.52
C SER A 4 7.12 30.29 -38.46
N PRO A 5 5.80 30.14 -38.60
CA PRO A 5 4.96 29.42 -37.64
C PRO A 5 5.39 27.96 -37.46
N SER A 6 6.08 27.37 -38.43
CA SER A 6 6.59 25.99 -38.36
C SER A 6 7.54 25.72 -37.20
N LYS A 7 8.41 26.68 -36.85
CA LYS A 7 9.37 26.53 -35.74
C LYS A 7 8.68 26.58 -34.38
N PHE A 8 7.57 27.32 -34.29
CA PHE A 8 6.76 27.42 -33.07
C PHE A 8 5.99 26.12 -32.83
N PHE A 9 5.32 25.57 -33.86
CA PHE A 9 4.62 24.28 -33.75
C PHE A 9 5.58 23.11 -33.49
N MET A 10 6.76 23.11 -34.12
CA MET A 10 7.80 22.12 -33.84
C MET A 10 8.28 22.19 -32.38
N GLY A 11 8.46 23.41 -31.85
CA GLY A 11 8.81 23.61 -30.43
C GLY A 11 7.74 23.07 -29.47
N ILE A 12 6.46 23.34 -29.75
CA ILE A 12 5.33 22.78 -28.98
C ILE A 12 5.32 21.25 -29.07
N GLY A 13 5.52 20.69 -30.27
CA GLY A 13 5.57 19.24 -30.47
C GLY A 13 6.67 18.57 -29.64
N ILE A 14 7.89 19.13 -29.65
CA ILE A 14 9.00 18.63 -28.82
C ILE A 14 8.65 18.74 -27.33
N MET A 15 8.09 19.88 -26.89
CA MET A 15 7.68 20.05 -25.50
C MET A 15 6.64 19.01 -25.06
N LEU A 16 5.64 18.72 -25.88
CA LEU A 16 4.63 17.70 -25.57
C LEU A 16 5.22 16.29 -25.49
N ILE A 17 6.16 15.95 -26.37
CA ILE A 17 6.87 14.66 -26.33
C ILE A 17 7.67 14.52 -25.04
N LEU A 18 8.39 15.59 -24.64
CA LEU A 18 9.13 15.60 -23.38
C LEU A 18 8.16 15.45 -22.20
N LEU A 19 7.09 16.25 -22.15
CA LEU A 19 6.09 16.16 -21.07
C LEU A 19 5.43 14.77 -20.99
N GLY A 20 5.11 14.15 -22.13
CA GLY A 20 4.55 12.79 -22.15
C GLY A 20 5.54 11.73 -21.65
N GLY A 21 6.77 11.74 -22.16
CA GLY A 21 7.81 10.78 -21.77
C GLY A 21 8.23 10.92 -20.31
N PHE A 22 8.49 12.15 -19.85
CA PHE A 22 8.83 12.42 -18.45
C PHE A 22 7.65 12.17 -17.51
N GLY A 23 6.42 12.53 -17.92
CA GLY A 23 5.22 12.28 -17.13
C GLY A 23 4.97 10.80 -16.88
N TRP A 24 5.05 9.98 -17.95
CA TRP A 24 4.91 8.53 -17.83
C TRP A 24 5.98 7.92 -16.92
N GLY A 25 7.25 8.24 -17.16
CA GLY A 25 8.36 7.74 -16.35
C GLY A 25 8.24 8.13 -14.88
N PHE A 26 7.80 9.36 -14.59
CA PHE A 26 7.58 9.82 -13.23
C PHE A 26 6.49 9.01 -12.51
N THR A 27 5.33 8.83 -13.14
CA THR A 27 4.23 8.04 -12.55
C THR A 27 4.64 6.59 -12.30
N TYR A 28 5.38 6.00 -13.23
CA TYR A 28 5.89 4.63 -13.09
C TYR A 28 6.84 4.47 -11.90
N VAL A 29 7.81 5.38 -11.75
CA VAL A 29 8.78 5.34 -10.63
C VAL A 29 8.07 5.51 -9.29
N PHE A 30 7.06 6.38 -9.22
CA PHE A 30 6.28 6.56 -8.00
C PHE A 30 5.48 5.30 -7.61
N ASP A 31 4.85 4.67 -8.61
CA ASP A 31 4.04 3.47 -8.42
C ASP A 31 4.88 2.22 -8.11
N HIS A 32 6.17 2.24 -8.42
CA HIS A 32 7.16 1.19 -8.13
C HIS A 32 8.24 1.68 -7.17
N ARG A 33 7.90 2.65 -6.31
CA ARG A 33 8.85 3.23 -5.37
C ARG A 33 9.47 2.13 -4.50
N PRO A 34 10.80 2.14 -4.31
CA PRO A 34 11.42 1.28 -3.32
C PRO A 34 11.03 1.76 -1.92
N ALA A 35 10.86 0.83 -1.00
CA ALA A 35 10.67 1.08 0.41
C ALA A 35 11.34 -0.06 1.19
N ASP A 36 11.91 0.26 2.35
CA ASP A 36 12.59 -0.75 3.17
C ASP A 36 11.60 -1.56 4.04
N ASN A 37 10.39 -1.02 4.26
CA ASN A 37 9.36 -1.62 5.09
C ASN A 37 7.95 -1.17 4.66
N LEU A 38 6.94 -1.85 5.20
CA LEU A 38 5.54 -1.69 4.82
C LEU A 38 4.97 -0.30 5.13
N SER A 39 5.21 0.24 6.33
CA SER A 39 4.70 1.57 6.74
C SER A 39 5.41 2.72 6.03
N GLY A 40 6.63 2.51 5.54
CA GLY A 40 7.32 3.42 4.63
C GLY A 40 6.74 3.40 3.21
N TYR A 41 6.10 2.30 2.80
CA TYR A 41 5.43 2.18 1.51
C TYR A 41 4.00 2.71 1.55
N CYS A 42 3.18 2.31 2.52
CA CYS A 42 1.75 2.62 2.59
C CYS A 42 1.31 2.93 4.02
N ASP A 43 0.14 3.57 4.16
CA ASP A 43 -0.46 3.76 5.48
C ASP A 43 -1.04 2.42 5.97
N ILE A 44 -0.73 2.02 7.21
CA ILE A 44 -1.21 0.79 7.83
C ILE A 44 -1.90 1.07 9.17
N ASP A 45 -2.90 0.26 9.49
CA ASP A 45 -3.62 0.29 10.77
C ASP A 45 -3.90 -1.15 11.23
N PHE A 46 -3.27 -1.54 12.33
CA PHE A 46 -3.39 -2.88 12.92
C PHE A 46 -4.18 -2.80 14.22
N GLN A 47 -5.19 -3.66 14.37
CA GLN A 47 -6.08 -3.65 15.52
C GLN A 47 -6.37 -5.07 16.00
N THR A 48 -6.42 -5.26 17.32
CA THR A 48 -6.81 -6.53 17.94
C THR A 48 -8.12 -6.39 18.70
N GLY A 49 -8.94 -7.43 18.67
CA GLY A 49 -10.13 -7.60 19.50
C GLY A 49 -9.85 -8.58 20.63
N VAL A 50 -10.41 -8.32 21.81
CA VAL A 50 -10.35 -9.22 22.97
C VAL A 50 -11.75 -9.69 23.35
N ASP A 51 -11.83 -10.93 23.81
CA ASP A 51 -13.05 -11.48 24.39
C ASP A 51 -13.30 -10.96 25.82
N ILE A 52 -14.40 -11.41 26.42
CA ILE A 52 -14.78 -11.08 27.81
C ILE A 52 -13.74 -11.51 28.86
N ASN A 53 -12.84 -12.42 28.51
CA ASN A 53 -11.79 -12.95 29.38
C ASN A 53 -10.44 -12.27 29.15
N GLY A 54 -10.37 -11.27 28.26
CA GLY A 54 -9.14 -10.58 27.90
C GLY A 54 -8.22 -11.38 26.97
N LYS A 55 -8.73 -12.46 26.37
CA LYS A 55 -8.01 -13.24 25.35
C LYS A 55 -8.27 -12.63 23.97
N ILE A 56 -7.24 -12.50 23.16
CA ILE A 56 -7.39 -12.01 21.78
C ILE A 56 -8.23 -13.00 20.97
N ASN A 57 -9.29 -12.48 20.33
CA ASN A 57 -10.20 -13.25 19.49
C ASN A 57 -10.11 -12.88 18.01
N THR A 58 -9.74 -11.63 17.70
CA THR A 58 -9.60 -11.12 16.33
C THR A 58 -8.35 -10.26 16.22
N ALA A 59 -7.77 -10.22 15.02
CA ALA A 59 -6.70 -9.30 14.67
C ALA A 59 -6.87 -8.91 13.21
N ASN A 60 -6.91 -7.61 12.93
CA ASN A 60 -7.22 -7.09 11.61
C ASN A 60 -6.14 -6.11 11.16
N LEU A 61 -5.89 -6.06 9.85
CA LEU A 61 -5.02 -5.09 9.22
C LEU A 61 -5.79 -4.33 8.13
N THR A 62 -5.66 -3.01 8.18
CA THR A 62 -6.03 -2.13 7.06
C THR A 62 -4.76 -1.59 6.42
N ILE A 63 -4.66 -1.72 5.10
CA ILE A 63 -3.61 -1.11 4.26
C ILE A 63 -4.27 -0.07 3.36
N GLN A 64 -3.64 1.09 3.24
CA GLN A 64 -4.05 2.15 2.32
C GLN A 64 -2.84 2.62 1.49
N ASP A 65 -2.85 2.24 0.20
CA ASP A 65 -1.83 2.58 -0.79
C ASP A 65 -2.34 3.65 -1.77
N TYR A 66 -1.43 4.48 -2.28
CA TYR A 66 -1.74 5.56 -3.22
C TYR A 66 -0.91 5.41 -4.49
N ARG A 67 -1.56 5.28 -5.64
CA ARG A 67 -0.91 5.03 -6.93
C ARG A 67 -1.50 5.89 -8.05
N TYR A 68 -0.68 6.32 -9.01
CA TYR A 68 -1.17 6.96 -10.24
C TYR A 68 -1.85 5.92 -11.16
N SER A 69 -1.35 4.69 -11.16
CA SER A 69 -1.93 3.54 -11.83
C SER A 69 -3.37 3.30 -11.41
N SER A 70 -4.20 2.85 -12.36
CA SER A 70 -5.57 2.41 -12.15
C SER A 70 -5.68 0.90 -11.90
N ALA A 71 -4.56 0.19 -11.74
CA ALA A 71 -4.56 -1.24 -11.42
C ALA A 71 -5.29 -1.51 -10.10
N ASN A 72 -6.11 -2.56 -10.08
CA ASN A 72 -6.88 -2.92 -8.89
C ASN A 72 -6.10 -3.85 -7.99
N LEU A 73 -6.25 -3.69 -6.68
CA LEU A 73 -5.77 -4.67 -5.71
C LEU A 73 -6.47 -6.01 -5.91
N LEU A 74 -5.70 -7.09 -5.86
CA LEU A 74 -6.25 -8.43 -5.73
C LEU A 74 -6.82 -8.64 -4.33
N ALA A 75 -7.94 -9.34 -4.23
CA ALA A 75 -8.66 -9.64 -2.99
C ALA A 75 -7.98 -10.73 -2.12
N ALA A 76 -6.65 -10.66 -2.01
CA ALA A 76 -5.85 -11.62 -1.26
C ALA A 76 -4.61 -10.94 -0.67
N MET A 77 -4.20 -11.39 0.50
CA MET A 77 -2.96 -11.01 1.15
C MET A 77 -2.25 -12.26 1.66
N THR A 78 -0.92 -12.26 1.60
CA THR A 78 -0.09 -13.28 2.22
C THR A 78 0.74 -12.63 3.32
N MET A 79 0.71 -13.21 4.52
CA MET A 79 1.58 -12.88 5.63
C MET A 79 2.60 -13.99 5.79
N ILE A 80 3.86 -13.62 5.96
CA ILE A 80 4.97 -14.53 6.24
C ILE A 80 5.52 -14.15 7.61
N CYS A 81 5.44 -15.05 8.56
CA CYS A 81 6.02 -14.94 9.91
C CYS A 81 7.26 -15.82 9.96
N ASP A 82 8.43 -15.23 9.76
CA ASP A 82 9.69 -15.97 9.53
C ASP A 82 9.55 -17.01 8.40
N ASP A 83 9.32 -18.29 8.74
CA ASP A 83 9.13 -19.40 7.78
C ASP A 83 7.64 -19.79 7.59
N ASP A 84 6.75 -19.35 8.47
CA ASP A 84 5.33 -19.69 8.43
C ASP A 84 4.56 -18.77 7.47
N THR A 85 3.82 -19.35 6.51
CA THR A 85 3.08 -18.59 5.50
C THR A 85 1.57 -18.74 5.66
N TYR A 86 0.87 -17.62 5.72
CA TYR A 86 -0.59 -17.55 5.84
C TYR A 86 -1.16 -16.74 4.67
N THR A 87 -2.03 -17.34 3.87
CA THR A 87 -2.75 -16.63 2.80
C THR A 87 -4.22 -16.49 3.16
N MET A 88 -4.76 -15.31 2.95
CA MET A 88 -6.06 -14.89 3.46
C MET A 88 -6.79 -14.06 2.42
N GLU A 89 -8.11 -14.24 2.35
CA GLU A 89 -8.98 -13.41 1.54
C GLU A 89 -9.06 -12.01 2.16
N ALA A 90 -9.04 -11.00 1.30
CA ALA A 90 -9.07 -9.60 1.72
C ALA A 90 -10.22 -8.86 1.06
N ALA A 91 -10.87 -7.98 1.81
CA ALA A 91 -11.81 -7.02 1.25
C ALA A 91 -11.02 -5.84 0.65
N VAL A 92 -11.28 -5.53 -0.62
CA VAL A 92 -10.57 -4.46 -1.33
C VAL A 92 -11.53 -3.38 -1.80
N ARG A 93 -11.02 -2.14 -1.83
CA ARG A 93 -11.76 -0.99 -2.38
C ARG A 93 -10.79 0.00 -3.00
N GLN A 94 -11.05 0.39 -4.24
CA GLN A 94 -10.37 1.51 -4.89
C GLN A 94 -11.27 2.75 -4.87
N THR A 95 -10.67 3.91 -4.58
CA THR A 95 -11.31 5.22 -4.70
C THR A 95 -10.57 6.02 -5.78
N PRO A 96 -11.30 6.58 -6.78
CA PRO A 96 -10.70 7.40 -7.82
C PRO A 96 -9.97 8.63 -7.27
N PRO A 97 -9.00 9.19 -8.01
CA PRO A 97 -8.29 10.40 -7.62
C PRO A 97 -9.21 11.62 -7.50
N SER A 98 -8.82 12.53 -6.62
CA SER A 98 -9.30 13.91 -6.66
C SER A 98 -8.55 14.68 -7.74
N TYR A 99 -9.28 15.46 -8.56
CA TYR A 99 -8.69 16.39 -9.54
C TYR A 99 -8.83 17.85 -9.12
N SER A 100 -9.26 18.11 -7.88
CA SER A 100 -9.42 19.48 -7.39
C SER A 100 -8.08 20.10 -7.03
N VAL A 101 -7.67 21.12 -7.78
CA VAL A 101 -6.49 21.94 -7.47
C VAL A 101 -6.69 22.85 -6.25
N ALA A 102 -7.94 23.22 -5.95
CA ALA A 102 -8.28 24.05 -4.79
C ALA A 102 -8.23 23.28 -3.46
N PHE A 103 -8.34 21.95 -3.52
CA PHE A 103 -8.29 21.04 -2.38
C PHE A 103 -7.19 20.00 -2.59
N TYR A 104 -5.98 20.50 -2.89
CA TYR A 104 -4.82 19.66 -3.14
C TYR A 104 -4.46 18.85 -1.89
N ASN A 105 -4.26 17.55 -2.09
CA ASN A 105 -3.75 16.60 -1.11
C ASN A 105 -2.71 15.72 -1.80
N ASP A 106 -1.50 15.65 -1.24
CA ASP A 106 -0.35 14.96 -1.83
C ASP A 106 -0.54 13.45 -2.00
N LYS A 107 -1.43 12.85 -1.21
CA LYS A 107 -1.75 11.41 -1.27
C LYS A 107 -2.88 11.09 -2.24
N THR A 108 -3.91 11.93 -2.34
CA THR A 108 -5.16 11.60 -3.05
C THR A 108 -5.43 12.44 -4.30
N THR A 109 -4.75 13.58 -4.48
CA THR A 109 -4.85 14.36 -5.70
C THR A 109 -4.05 13.65 -6.81
N LEU A 110 -4.71 13.39 -7.95
CA LEU A 110 -4.18 12.64 -9.11
C LEU A 110 -3.83 11.17 -8.86
N LYS A 111 -3.97 10.65 -7.64
CA LYS A 111 -3.67 9.25 -7.29
C LYS A 111 -4.93 8.51 -6.84
N ASN A 112 -5.10 7.28 -7.32
CA ASN A 112 -6.06 6.33 -6.79
C ASN A 112 -5.68 5.97 -5.35
N THR A 113 -6.70 5.84 -4.49
CA THR A 113 -6.53 5.28 -3.14
C THR A 113 -7.01 3.84 -3.14
N ASN A 114 -6.09 2.92 -2.90
CA ASN A 114 -6.33 1.49 -2.83
C ASN A 114 -6.36 1.06 -1.36
N LYS A 115 -7.48 0.48 -0.92
CA LYS A 115 -7.65 -0.04 0.44
C LYS A 115 -7.75 -1.56 0.41
N LEU A 116 -7.01 -2.20 1.31
CA LEU A 116 -7.10 -3.63 1.60
C LEU A 116 -7.42 -3.78 3.09
N PHE A 117 -8.42 -4.59 3.40
CA PHE A 117 -8.79 -4.98 4.75
C PHE A 117 -8.76 -6.49 4.87
N VAL A 118 -8.16 -6.98 5.93
CA VAL A 118 -7.98 -8.41 6.16
C VAL A 118 -8.06 -8.73 7.65
N GLU A 119 -8.63 -9.88 7.96
CA GLU A 119 -8.64 -10.48 9.28
C GLU A 119 -7.65 -11.64 9.30
N PHE A 120 -6.74 -11.63 10.27
CA PHE A 120 -5.76 -12.69 10.45
C PHE A 120 -6.43 -13.92 11.07
N PRO A 121 -6.11 -15.12 10.57
CA PRO A 121 -6.69 -16.33 11.11
C PRO A 121 -6.13 -16.61 12.52
N PRO A 122 -6.94 -17.10 13.48
CA PRO A 122 -6.51 -17.30 14.86
C PRO A 122 -5.27 -18.19 15.04
N GLU A 123 -5.06 -19.17 14.15
CA GLU A 123 -3.88 -20.03 14.15
C GLU A 123 -2.57 -19.28 13.84
N ALA A 124 -2.63 -18.09 13.24
CA ALA A 124 -1.46 -17.28 12.96
C ALA A 124 -0.98 -16.47 14.17
N PHE A 125 -1.82 -16.25 15.18
CA PHE A 125 -1.50 -15.34 16.29
C PHE A 125 -0.25 -15.75 17.07
N ASP A 126 -0.06 -17.05 17.26
CA ASP A 126 1.11 -17.60 17.94
C ASP A 126 2.39 -17.39 17.13
N SER A 127 2.34 -17.53 15.80
CA SER A 127 3.48 -17.23 14.93
C SER A 127 3.75 -15.74 14.86
N MET A 128 2.72 -14.89 14.77
CA MET A 128 2.87 -13.42 14.82
C MET A 128 3.55 -12.94 16.11
N ARG A 129 3.22 -13.54 17.27
CA ARG A 129 3.84 -13.18 18.56
C ARG A 129 5.32 -13.53 18.62
N ARG A 130 5.69 -14.70 18.07
CA ARG A 130 7.05 -15.23 18.14
C ARG A 130 7.95 -14.70 17.04
N ALA A 131 7.37 -14.29 15.91
CA ALA A 131 8.11 -13.92 14.72
C ALA A 131 9.19 -12.87 15.01
N GLU A 132 10.39 -13.07 14.49
CA GLU A 132 11.41 -12.02 14.45
C GLU A 132 11.08 -10.99 13.37
N VAL A 133 10.59 -11.47 12.22
CA VAL A 133 10.18 -10.64 11.09
C VAL A 133 8.80 -11.09 10.57
N ILE A 134 7.92 -10.12 10.36
CA ILE A 134 6.66 -10.32 9.64
C ILE A 134 6.76 -9.59 8.30
N THR A 135 6.56 -10.32 7.21
CA THR A 135 6.48 -9.78 5.85
C THR A 135 5.06 -9.84 5.34
N ILE A 136 4.57 -8.74 4.78
CA ILE A 136 3.25 -8.65 4.18
C ILE A 136 3.40 -8.57 2.66
N GLN A 137 2.61 -9.39 1.97
CA GLN A 137 2.56 -9.45 0.52
C GLN A 137 1.14 -9.20 0.01
N PHE A 138 1.03 -8.33 -0.98
CA PHE A 138 -0.21 -8.11 -1.74
C PHE A 138 0.12 -7.75 -3.18
N ALA A 139 -0.85 -7.88 -4.07
CA ALA A 139 -0.63 -7.77 -5.51
C ALA A 139 -1.76 -7.02 -6.22
N TYR A 140 -1.45 -6.59 -7.44
CA TYR A 140 -2.34 -5.88 -8.33
C TYR A 140 -2.66 -6.72 -9.58
N ASP A 141 -3.79 -6.43 -10.23
CA ASP A 141 -4.25 -7.13 -11.44
C ASP A 141 -3.35 -6.93 -12.68
N ASN A 142 -2.48 -5.94 -12.66
CA ASN A 142 -1.46 -5.70 -13.69
C ASN A 142 -0.17 -6.51 -13.47
N GLY A 143 -0.10 -7.34 -12.41
CA GLY A 143 1.05 -8.17 -12.08
C GLY A 143 2.03 -7.55 -11.08
N ASP A 144 1.83 -6.28 -10.68
CA ASP A 144 2.67 -5.65 -9.65
C ASP A 144 2.47 -6.35 -8.31
N LYS A 145 3.56 -6.50 -7.56
CA LYS A 145 3.57 -7.14 -6.25
C LYS A 145 4.35 -6.30 -5.26
N VAL A 146 3.79 -6.17 -4.07
CA VAL A 146 4.46 -5.58 -2.92
C VAL A 146 4.76 -6.71 -1.96
N SER A 147 6.00 -6.78 -1.47
CA SER A 147 6.44 -7.74 -0.46
C SER A 147 7.43 -7.03 0.44
N LEU A 148 6.97 -6.57 1.59
CA LEU A 148 7.76 -5.73 2.49
C LEU A 148 7.64 -6.21 3.93
N PRO A 149 8.74 -6.17 4.70
CA PRO A 149 8.70 -6.45 6.13
C PRO A 149 8.01 -5.32 6.88
N LEU A 150 7.48 -5.62 8.06
CA LEU A 150 7.13 -4.59 9.04
C LEU A 150 8.39 -3.84 9.50
N SER A 151 8.24 -2.58 9.86
CA SER A 151 9.32 -1.84 10.52
C SER A 151 9.52 -2.36 11.95
N GLU A 152 10.68 -2.09 12.56
CA GLU A 152 10.93 -2.45 13.96
C GLU A 152 9.88 -1.85 14.92
N PRO A 153 9.49 -0.55 14.82
CA PRO A 153 8.39 0.00 15.61
C PRO A 153 7.04 -0.71 15.39
N ASP A 154 6.72 -1.07 14.14
CA ASP A 154 5.48 -1.80 13.86
C ASP A 154 5.49 -3.19 14.48
N MET A 155 6.63 -3.90 14.39
CA MET A 155 6.81 -5.21 15.05
C MET A 155 6.61 -5.12 16.56
N GLU A 156 7.17 -4.11 17.21
CA GLU A 156 6.98 -3.88 18.65
C GLU A 156 5.51 -3.59 18.97
N TYR A 157 4.87 -2.69 18.21
CA TYR A 157 3.46 -2.35 18.36
C TYR A 157 2.55 -3.58 18.23
N TRP A 158 2.75 -4.39 17.19
CA TRP A 158 1.96 -5.60 16.96
C TRP A 158 2.14 -6.60 18.09
N LYS A 159 3.38 -6.85 18.51
CA LYS A 159 3.69 -7.77 19.62
C LYS A 159 3.04 -7.31 20.92
N GLU A 160 2.99 -6.01 21.20
CA GLU A 160 2.30 -5.49 22.37
C GLU A 160 0.79 -5.74 22.31
N HIS A 161 0.16 -5.45 21.17
CA HIS A 161 -1.27 -5.62 20.95
C HIS A 161 -1.71 -7.09 20.87
N LEU A 162 -0.76 -7.99 20.60
CA LEU A 162 -0.96 -9.43 20.58
C LEU A 162 -0.71 -10.12 21.93
N LYS A 163 -0.31 -9.39 22.98
CA LYS A 163 -0.22 -9.95 24.34
C LYS A 163 -1.62 -10.17 24.91
N ASP A 164 -1.83 -11.34 25.51
CA ASP A 164 -3.01 -11.60 26.34
C ASP A 164 -3.13 -10.50 27.41
N GLN A 165 -4.27 -9.82 27.45
CA GLN A 165 -4.52 -8.72 28.40
C GLN A 165 -5.02 -9.23 29.76
N ARG A 166 -4.60 -10.44 30.15
CA ARG A 166 -4.98 -11.04 31.44
C ARG A 166 -4.46 -10.17 32.58
N LYS A 167 -5.38 -9.50 33.27
CA LYS A 167 -5.15 -8.84 34.56
C LYS A 167 -5.19 -9.86 35.70
#